data_AF-A0A7C2U4Z5-F1
#
_entry.id   AF-A0A7C2U4Z5-F1
#
_cell.length_a   1.000
_cell.length_b   1.000
_cell.length_c   1.000
_cell.angle_alpha   90.00
_cell.angle_beta   90.00
_cell.angle_gamma   90.00
#
_symmetry.space_group_name_H-M   'P 1'
#
loop_
_entity.id
_entity.type
_entity.pdbx_description
1 polymer ?
#
loop_
_entity_poly.entity_id
_entity_poly.type
_entity_poly.pdbx_seq_one_letter_code
_entity_poly.pdbx_strand_id
1 'polypeptide(L)'
;MLEDKIIQAATEEFKQKLRHALENLSMATLTPELATQVSQGLQESICSAALVGYRTFLESYKTGEYAMPQVQECVLLATAHLTPKEAASLLKKSSLFHPSATAINNMIEENGELIEAHLDELQHTIRDGEEVPQQTQVVVASMDGVNVLMREPGKKSGRPKERPDKPEANPEPASTYKNAMVGSISFYGIGDRNIWSYLDQNARYNEYEKLVDFYHR
;
A
#
# COMPACT_ATOMS: atom_id res chain seq x y z
N MET A 1 23.95 -11.56 -24.88
CA MET A 1 23.68 -11.83 -23.45
C MET A 1 22.95 -10.64 -22.85
N LEU A 2 22.43 -10.71 -21.63
CA LEU A 2 21.74 -9.56 -21.00
C LEU A 2 22.67 -8.34 -20.89
N GLU A 3 23.92 -8.58 -20.48
CA GLU A 3 24.98 -7.57 -20.40
C GLU A 3 25.11 -6.79 -21.73
N ASP A 4 25.13 -7.49 -22.86
CA ASP A 4 25.21 -6.85 -24.19
C ASP A 4 23.99 -5.98 -24.48
N LYS A 5 22.79 -6.39 -24.08
CA LYS A 5 21.55 -5.61 -24.30
C LYS A 5 21.57 -4.31 -23.49
N ILE A 6 22.01 -4.38 -22.23
CA ILE A 6 22.13 -3.21 -21.35
C ILE A 6 23.17 -2.23 -21.91
N ILE A 7 24.35 -2.75 -22.25
CA ILE A 7 25.44 -1.95 -22.81
C ILE A 7 24.99 -1.30 -24.12
N GLN A 8 24.33 -2.05 -24.99
CA GLN A 8 23.84 -1.55 -26.27
C GLN A 8 22.80 -0.45 -26.08
N ALA A 9 21.78 -0.66 -25.24
CA ALA A 9 20.72 0.32 -24.99
C ALA A 9 21.28 1.62 -24.40
N ALA A 10 22.14 1.52 -23.38
CA ALA A 10 22.79 2.69 -22.79
C ALA A 10 23.68 3.43 -23.80
N THR A 11 24.44 2.69 -24.62
CA THR A 11 25.35 3.27 -25.61
C THR A 11 24.60 4.01 -26.72
N GLU A 12 23.49 3.44 -27.21
CA GLU A 12 22.68 4.09 -28.25
C GLU A 12 22.00 5.34 -27.71
N GLU A 13 21.43 5.30 -26.50
CA GLU A 13 20.87 6.49 -25.83
C GLU A 13 21.92 7.59 -25.64
N PHE A 14 23.12 7.21 -25.16
CA PHE A 14 24.23 8.15 -24.99
C PHE A 14 24.60 8.82 -26.31
N LYS A 15 24.80 8.04 -27.38
CA LYS A 15 25.15 8.57 -28.71
C LYS A 15 24.07 9.51 -29.22
N GLN A 16 22.80 9.13 -29.10
CA GLN A 16 21.69 9.93 -29.58
C GLN A 16 21.61 11.26 -28.85
N LYS A 17 21.62 11.24 -27.51
CA LYS A 17 21.55 12.45 -26.68
C LYS A 17 22.75 13.35 -26.88
N LEU A 18 23.95 12.77 -26.94
CA LEU A 18 25.17 13.55 -27.14
C LEU A 18 25.18 14.18 -28.53
N ARG A 19 24.81 13.46 -29.59
CA ARG A 19 24.71 14.03 -30.94
C ARG A 19 23.76 15.22 -30.98
N HIS A 20 22.57 15.07 -30.38
CA HIS A 20 21.60 16.15 -30.30
C HIS A 20 22.13 17.35 -29.50
N ALA A 21 22.81 17.11 -28.38
CA ALA A 21 23.40 18.18 -27.57
C ALA A 21 24.51 18.95 -28.33
N LEU A 22 25.23 18.27 -29.22
CA LEU A 22 26.34 18.86 -29.99
C LEU A 22 25.92 19.41 -31.37
N GLU A 23 24.75 19.06 -31.89
CA GLU A 23 24.31 19.32 -33.27
C GLU A 23 24.29 20.80 -33.66
N ASN A 24 24.04 21.68 -32.70
CA ASN A 24 23.94 23.12 -32.91
C ASN A 24 25.14 23.91 -32.34
N LEU A 25 26.17 23.22 -31.87
CA LEU A 25 27.34 23.86 -31.28
C LEU A 25 28.40 24.17 -32.34
N SER A 26 28.79 25.44 -32.42
CA SER A 26 29.93 25.86 -33.23
C SER A 26 31.23 25.44 -32.54
N MET A 27 31.89 24.41 -33.07
CA MET A 27 33.16 23.89 -32.55
C MET A 27 34.39 24.61 -33.12
N ALA A 28 34.19 25.70 -33.87
CA ALA A 28 35.27 26.39 -34.59
C ALA A 28 36.27 27.10 -33.66
N THR A 29 35.87 27.46 -32.44
CA THR A 29 36.73 28.17 -31.49
C THR A 29 36.36 27.78 -30.07
N LEU A 30 37.37 27.40 -29.27
CA LEU A 30 37.17 27.05 -27.87
C LEU A 30 36.85 28.32 -27.05
N THR A 31 35.62 28.43 -26.55
CA THR A 31 35.20 29.45 -25.60
C THR A 31 34.79 28.83 -24.26
N PRO A 32 34.81 29.59 -23.14
CA PRO A 32 34.30 29.11 -21.85
C PRO A 32 32.83 28.66 -21.93
N GLU A 33 32.00 29.37 -22.70
CA GLU A 33 30.60 29.02 -22.91
C GLU A 33 30.47 27.69 -23.66
N LEU A 34 31.26 27.48 -24.72
CA LEU A 34 31.28 26.22 -25.46
C LEU A 34 31.72 25.07 -24.57
N ALA A 35 32.77 25.25 -23.76
CA ALA A 35 33.24 24.24 -22.83
C ALA A 35 32.16 23.86 -21.79
N THR A 36 31.40 24.84 -21.32
CA THR A 36 30.27 24.63 -20.40
C THR A 36 29.14 23.84 -21.08
N GLN A 37 28.74 24.24 -22.29
CA GLN A 37 27.69 23.57 -23.05
C GLN A 37 28.04 22.13 -23.39
N VAL A 38 29.30 21.87 -23.77
CA VAL A 38 29.79 20.50 -24.02
C VAL A 38 29.78 19.67 -22.74
N SER A 39 30.24 20.24 -21.62
CA SER A 39 30.24 19.54 -20.33
C SER A 39 28.84 19.18 -19.86
N GLN A 40 27.89 20.11 -20.00
CA GLN A 40 26.50 19.89 -19.66
C GLN A 40 25.87 18.83 -20.56
N GLY A 41 26.09 18.91 -21.89
CA GLY A 41 25.59 17.92 -22.84
C GLY A 41 26.13 16.51 -22.56
N LEU A 42 27.40 16.39 -22.17
CA LEU A 42 28.00 15.12 -21.74
C LEU A 42 27.34 14.58 -20.47
N GLN A 43 27.19 15.42 -19.45
CA GLN A 43 26.61 15.01 -18.17
C GLN A 43 25.16 14.53 -18.33
N GLU A 44 24.33 15.29 -19.06
CA GLU A 44 22.94 14.93 -19.34
C GLU A 44 22.85 13.62 -20.16
N SER A 45 23.73 13.45 -21.15
CA SER A 45 23.76 12.24 -21.97
C SER A 45 24.15 10.99 -21.16
N ILE A 46 25.11 11.12 -20.24
CA ILE A 46 25.50 10.03 -19.33
C ILE A 46 24.37 9.67 -18.38
N CYS A 47 23.68 10.67 -17.80
CA CYS A 47 22.54 10.42 -16.93
C CYS A 47 21.40 9.70 -17.67
N SER A 48 21.08 10.14 -18.90
CA SER A 48 20.06 9.48 -19.72
C SER A 48 20.44 8.03 -20.04
N ALA A 49 21.69 7.80 -20.45
CA ALA A 49 22.21 6.49 -20.77
C ALA A 49 22.20 5.53 -19.56
N ALA A 50 22.58 6.02 -18.38
CA ALA A 50 22.54 5.25 -17.14
C ALA A 50 21.10 4.82 -16.79
N LEU A 51 20.13 5.72 -16.94
CA LEU A 51 18.72 5.42 -16.72
C LEU A 51 18.20 4.36 -17.69
N VAL A 52 18.52 4.46 -18.98
CA VAL A 52 18.11 3.48 -19.99
C VAL A 52 18.76 2.13 -19.74
N GLY A 53 20.06 2.08 -19.43
CA GLY A 53 20.75 0.84 -19.09
C GLY A 53 20.15 0.16 -17.86
N TYR A 54 19.88 0.93 -16.80
CA TYR A 54 19.25 0.39 -15.58
C TYR A 54 17.81 -0.08 -15.84
N ARG A 55 17.04 0.65 -16.66
CA ARG A 55 15.72 0.21 -17.11
C ARG A 55 15.79 -1.11 -17.87
N THR A 56 16.67 -1.24 -18.87
CA THR A 56 16.84 -2.48 -19.64
C THR A 56 17.28 -3.66 -18.76
N PHE A 57 18.11 -3.40 -17.75
CA PHE A 57 18.44 -4.39 -16.72
C PHE A 57 17.18 -4.83 -15.98
N LEU A 58 16.42 -3.91 -15.40
CA LEU A 58 15.19 -4.24 -14.67
C LEU A 58 14.14 -4.96 -15.53
N GLU A 59 13.93 -4.51 -16.77
CA GLU A 59 13.00 -5.12 -17.74
C GLU A 59 13.41 -6.55 -18.10
N SER A 60 14.70 -6.87 -18.11
CA SER A 60 15.16 -8.22 -18.44
C SER A 60 14.90 -9.27 -17.36
N TYR A 61 14.74 -8.83 -16.12
CA TYR A 61 14.41 -9.68 -14.99
C TYR A 61 12.90 -9.80 -14.77
N LYS A 62 12.07 -9.09 -15.55
CA LYS A 62 10.62 -9.05 -15.29
C LYS A 62 9.74 -9.08 -16.54
N THR A 63 8.90 -10.11 -16.58
CA THR A 63 7.62 -10.15 -17.30
C THR A 63 6.62 -9.21 -16.61
N GLY A 64 6.71 -7.90 -16.85
CA GLY A 64 5.74 -6.91 -16.36
C GLY A 64 6.36 -5.60 -15.83
N GLU A 65 5.63 -4.50 -15.95
CA GLU A 65 6.02 -3.18 -15.44
C GLU A 65 5.89 -3.15 -13.90
N TYR A 66 7.01 -3.11 -13.18
CA TYR A 66 7.00 -2.88 -11.73
C TYR A 66 7.50 -1.47 -11.40
N ALA A 67 6.73 -0.78 -10.54
CA ALA A 67 7.27 0.32 -9.75
C ALA A 67 8.38 -0.20 -8.83
N MET A 68 9.41 0.62 -8.58
CA MET A 68 10.45 0.31 -7.59
C MET A 68 9.80 0.06 -6.21
N PRO A 69 10.34 -0.83 -5.36
CA PRO A 69 9.73 -1.15 -4.07
C PRO A 69 9.40 0.08 -3.21
N GLN A 70 10.26 1.11 -3.22
CA GLN A 70 10.03 2.35 -2.49
C GLN A 70 8.85 3.17 -3.07
N VAL A 71 8.65 3.10 -4.39
CA VAL A 71 7.49 3.73 -5.05
C VAL A 71 6.23 2.96 -4.71
N GLN A 72 6.28 1.62 -4.71
CA GLN A 72 5.14 0.79 -4.32
C GLN A 72 4.74 1.05 -2.86
N GLU A 73 5.69 1.07 -1.93
CA GLU A 73 5.44 1.37 -0.52
C GLU A 73 4.77 2.75 -0.35
N CYS A 74 5.31 3.79 -1.00
CA CYS A 74 4.70 5.13 -1.00
C CYS A 74 3.26 5.12 -1.54
N VAL A 75 3.02 4.41 -2.65
CA VAL A 75 1.71 4.33 -3.29
C VAL A 75 0.73 3.58 -2.38
N LEU A 76 1.12 2.41 -1.87
CA LEU A 76 0.27 1.56 -1.02
C LEU A 76 -0.09 2.28 0.29
N LEU A 77 0.88 2.95 0.91
CA LEU A 77 0.65 3.78 2.09
C LEU A 77 -0.32 4.93 1.82
N ALA A 78 -0.19 5.63 0.69
CA ALA A 78 -1.12 6.68 0.32
C ALA A 78 -2.54 6.13 0.11
N THR A 79 -2.67 4.96 -0.50
CA THR A 79 -3.96 4.32 -0.79
C THR A 79 -4.63 3.69 0.43
N ALA A 80 -3.91 3.51 1.54
CA ALA A 80 -4.52 3.14 2.81
C ALA A 80 -5.46 4.23 3.36
N HIS A 81 -5.31 5.47 2.90
CA HIS A 81 -6.10 6.62 3.36
C HIS A 81 -6.88 7.33 2.25
N LEU A 82 -6.51 7.11 0.99
CA LEU A 82 -7.05 7.82 -0.17
C LEU A 82 -7.54 6.84 -1.22
N THR A 83 -8.54 7.25 -2.01
CA THR A 83 -8.88 6.49 -3.20
C THR A 83 -7.73 6.55 -4.22
N PRO A 84 -7.62 5.56 -5.12
CA PRO A 84 -6.58 5.53 -6.16
C PRO A 84 -6.49 6.81 -7.01
N LYS A 85 -7.63 7.46 -7.27
CA LYS A 85 -7.67 8.74 -7.99
C LYS A 85 -7.11 9.90 -7.17
N GLU A 86 -7.42 9.93 -5.87
CA GLU A 86 -6.90 10.95 -4.96
C GLU A 86 -5.41 10.74 -4.71
N ALA A 87 -4.95 9.49 -4.55
CA ALA A 87 -3.55 9.15 -4.44
C ALA A 87 -2.75 9.57 -5.69
N ALA A 88 -3.26 9.31 -6.90
CA ALA A 88 -2.64 9.79 -8.14
C ALA A 88 -2.54 11.32 -8.19
N SER A 89 -3.59 12.04 -7.75
CA SER A 89 -3.61 13.50 -7.69
C SER A 89 -2.62 14.06 -6.67
N LEU A 90 -2.50 13.40 -5.51
CA LEU A 90 -1.54 13.73 -4.47
C LEU A 90 -0.11 13.56 -4.99
N LEU A 91 0.23 12.36 -5.47
CA LEU A 91 1.58 12.02 -5.93
C LEU A 91 2.03 12.89 -7.10
N LYS A 92 1.10 13.30 -7.97
CA LYS A 92 1.38 14.26 -9.04
C LYS A 92 1.83 15.63 -8.53
N LYS A 93 1.47 16.01 -7.31
CA LYS A 93 1.85 17.30 -6.71
C LYS A 93 3.06 17.18 -5.77
N SER A 94 3.31 16.00 -5.21
CA SER A 94 4.27 15.83 -4.11
C SER A 94 5.43 14.88 -4.40
N SER A 95 5.51 14.28 -5.59
CA SER A 95 6.55 13.29 -5.91
C SER A 95 7.08 13.43 -7.35
N LEU A 96 8.21 12.79 -7.63
CA LEU A 96 8.81 12.74 -8.98
C LEU A 96 8.22 11.63 -9.86
N PHE A 97 7.34 10.79 -9.32
CA PHE A 97 6.68 9.69 -10.01
C PHE A 97 5.18 9.97 -10.14
N HIS A 98 4.61 9.56 -11.28
CA HIS A 98 3.25 9.97 -11.66
C HIS A 98 2.41 8.76 -12.10
N PRO A 99 2.25 7.73 -11.24
CA PRO A 99 1.47 6.57 -11.59
C PRO A 99 0.02 6.98 -11.88
N SER A 100 -0.55 6.40 -12.92
CA SER A 100 -1.97 6.60 -13.24
C SER A 100 -2.84 5.93 -12.19
N ALA A 101 -4.09 6.36 -12.04
CA ALA A 101 -5.03 5.69 -11.13
C ALA A 101 -5.22 4.20 -11.46
N THR A 102 -5.12 3.82 -12.73
CA THR A 102 -5.15 2.41 -13.17
C THR A 102 -3.91 1.65 -12.71
N ALA A 103 -2.72 2.24 -12.87
CA ALA A 103 -1.48 1.62 -12.39
C ALA A 103 -1.51 1.43 -10.87
N ILE A 104 -2.05 2.40 -10.13
CA ILE A 104 -2.25 2.29 -8.68
C ILE A 104 -3.25 1.16 -8.35
N ASN A 105 -4.38 1.05 -9.06
CA ASN A 105 -5.33 -0.05 -8.85
C ASN A 105 -4.66 -1.41 -9.03
N ASN A 106 -3.92 -1.60 -10.12
CA ASN A 106 -3.23 -2.86 -10.38
C ASN A 106 -2.21 -3.18 -9.27
N MET A 107 -1.48 -2.17 -8.77
CA MET A 107 -0.57 -2.36 -7.63
C MET A 107 -1.31 -2.79 -6.37
N ILE A 108 -2.47 -2.21 -6.07
CA ILE A 108 -3.30 -2.62 -4.92
C ILE A 108 -3.78 -4.05 -5.08
N GLU A 109 -4.29 -4.42 -6.25
CA GLU A 109 -4.80 -5.76 -6.54
C GLU A 109 -3.70 -6.81 -6.43
N GLU A 110 -2.56 -6.62 -7.12
CA GLU A 110 -1.43 -7.55 -7.09
C GLU A 110 -0.86 -7.73 -5.67
N ASN A 111 -0.71 -6.64 -4.91
CA ASN A 111 -0.21 -6.74 -3.53
C ASN A 111 -1.25 -7.36 -2.60
N GLY A 112 -2.54 -7.08 -2.81
CA GLY A 112 -3.63 -7.72 -2.07
C GLY A 112 -3.65 -9.23 -2.28
N GLU A 113 -3.57 -9.69 -3.53
CA GLU A 113 -3.48 -11.11 -3.86
C GLU A 113 -2.25 -11.78 -3.25
N LEU A 114 -1.10 -11.09 -3.26
CA LEU A 114 0.12 -11.59 -2.64
C LEU A 114 -0.02 -11.74 -1.11
N ILE A 115 -0.60 -10.74 -0.44
CA ILE A 115 -0.85 -10.77 1.01
C ILE A 115 -1.81 -11.90 1.37
N GLU A 116 -2.92 -12.04 0.64
CA GLU A 116 -3.91 -13.09 0.88
C GLU A 116 -3.30 -14.49 0.68
N ALA A 117 -2.47 -14.67 -0.35
CA ALA A 117 -1.80 -15.94 -0.61
C ALA A 117 -0.80 -16.36 0.50
N HIS A 118 -0.28 -15.40 1.27
CA HIS A 118 0.69 -15.63 2.35
C HIS A 118 0.14 -15.26 3.73
N LEU A 119 -1.17 -15.07 3.87
CA LEU A 119 -1.78 -14.52 5.07
C LEU A 119 -1.46 -15.34 6.32
N ASP A 120 -1.52 -16.67 6.21
CA ASP A 120 -1.24 -17.58 7.34
C ASP A 120 0.23 -17.51 7.78
N GLU A 121 1.18 -17.46 6.82
CA GLU A 121 2.61 -17.33 7.10
C GLU A 121 2.92 -15.97 7.73
N LEU A 122 2.32 -14.89 7.21
CA LEU A 122 2.47 -13.54 7.75
C LEU A 122 1.91 -13.47 9.17
N GLN A 123 0.70 -13.99 9.41
CA GLN A 123 0.10 -14.01 10.75
C GLN A 123 0.93 -14.84 11.72
N HIS A 124 1.42 -16.00 11.30
CA HIS A 124 2.28 -16.83 12.13
C HIS A 124 3.56 -16.06 12.49
N THR A 125 4.26 -15.50 11.51
CA THR A 125 5.50 -14.74 11.72
C THR A 125 5.30 -13.52 12.62
N ILE A 126 4.20 -12.77 12.44
CA ILE A 126 3.86 -11.61 13.28
C ILE A 126 3.63 -12.06 14.73
N ARG A 127 2.97 -13.20 14.93
CA ARG A 127 2.57 -13.69 16.25
C ARG A 127 3.60 -14.60 16.92
N ASP A 128 4.61 -15.10 16.21
CA ASP A 128 5.60 -16.08 16.72
C ASP A 128 6.41 -15.52 17.89
N GLY A 129 6.53 -14.19 17.99
CA GLY A 129 7.17 -13.49 19.11
C GLY A 129 6.21 -12.90 20.15
N GLU A 130 4.90 -13.09 20.01
CA GLU A 130 3.91 -12.56 20.96
C GLU A 130 3.78 -13.49 22.17
N GLU A 131 4.48 -13.17 23.25
CA GLU A 131 4.32 -13.86 24.54
C GLU A 131 3.33 -13.12 25.44
N VAL A 132 2.48 -13.88 26.15
CA VAL A 132 1.67 -13.33 27.24
C VAL A 132 2.60 -13.00 28.42
N PRO A 133 2.68 -11.74 28.88
CA PRO A 133 3.55 -11.39 30.00
C PRO A 133 3.19 -12.23 31.24
N GLN A 134 4.20 -12.77 31.95
CA GLN A 134 3.98 -13.66 33.11
C GLN A 134 3.15 -13.04 34.24
N GLN A 135 3.09 -11.71 34.30
CA GLN A 135 2.37 -10.96 35.34
C GLN A 135 0.92 -10.66 34.96
N THR A 136 0.47 -11.12 33.78
CA THR A 136 -0.89 -10.92 33.28
C THR A 136 -1.89 -11.57 34.20
N GLN A 137 -2.84 -10.79 34.68
CA GLN A 137 -3.99 -11.22 35.48
C GLN A 137 -5.29 -11.14 34.70
N VAL A 138 -5.39 -10.20 33.76
CA VAL A 138 -6.60 -9.94 32.97
C VAL A 138 -6.22 -9.83 31.50
N VAL A 139 -6.99 -10.53 30.65
CA VAL A 139 -6.96 -10.38 29.20
C VAL A 139 -8.22 -9.62 28.80
N VAL A 140 -8.06 -8.52 28.08
CA VAL A 140 -9.18 -7.75 27.53
C VAL A 140 -9.13 -7.88 26.02
N ALA A 141 -10.22 -8.38 25.43
CA ALA A 141 -10.42 -8.37 24.00
C ALA A 141 -11.41 -7.26 23.66
N SER A 142 -11.04 -6.40 22.71
CA SER A 142 -11.95 -5.44 22.09
C SER A 142 -12.14 -5.83 20.64
N MET A 143 -13.38 -5.87 20.17
CA MET A 143 -13.70 -6.17 18.79
C MET A 143 -14.64 -5.09 18.26
N ASP A 144 -14.37 -4.63 17.05
CA ASP A 144 -15.23 -3.71 16.31
C ASP A 144 -15.40 -4.22 14.87
N GLY A 145 -16.42 -3.74 14.18
CA GLY A 145 -16.64 -4.11 12.79
C GLY A 145 -17.60 -3.21 12.05
N VAL A 146 -17.43 -3.17 10.73
CA VAL A 146 -18.24 -2.38 9.82
C VAL A 146 -18.84 -3.25 8.72
N ASN A 147 -20.06 -2.91 8.29
CA ASN A 147 -20.67 -3.57 7.14
C ASN A 147 -20.22 -2.86 5.85
N VAL A 148 -19.49 -3.60 5.01
CA VAL A 148 -18.97 -3.16 3.71
C VAL A 148 -19.86 -3.70 2.60
N LEU A 149 -20.30 -2.83 1.69
CA LEU A 149 -21.05 -3.23 0.51
C LEU A 149 -20.10 -3.80 -0.55
N MET A 150 -20.19 -5.10 -0.80
CA MET A 150 -19.40 -5.81 -1.80
C MET A 150 -20.21 -5.99 -3.09
N ARG A 151 -19.56 -5.93 -4.24
CA ARG A 151 -20.16 -6.19 -5.56
C ARG A 151 -20.21 -7.69 -5.86
N GLU A 152 -20.74 -8.45 -4.92
CA GLU A 152 -20.87 -9.89 -5.00
C GLU A 152 -22.34 -10.29 -4.81
N PRO A 153 -22.82 -11.30 -5.56
CA PRO A 153 -24.14 -11.88 -5.30
C PRO A 153 -24.25 -12.41 -3.87
N GLY A 154 -25.39 -12.18 -3.21
CA GLY A 154 -25.61 -12.79 -1.92
C GLY A 154 -26.90 -12.39 -1.20
N LYS A 155 -27.18 -13.08 -0.11
CA LYS A 155 -28.35 -12.84 0.74
C LYS A 155 -28.20 -11.49 1.45
N LYS A 156 -29.13 -10.55 1.20
CA LYS A 156 -29.17 -9.27 1.90
C LYS A 156 -29.32 -9.50 3.41
N SER A 157 -28.32 -9.10 4.19
CA SER A 157 -28.42 -8.96 5.63
C SER A 157 -29.20 -7.67 5.96
N GLY A 158 -30.45 -7.83 6.40
CA GLY A 158 -31.32 -6.73 6.78
C GLY A 158 -32.69 -7.25 7.20
N ARG A 159 -33.48 -6.40 7.86
CA ARG A 159 -34.84 -6.76 8.27
C ARG A 159 -35.64 -7.24 7.05
N PRO A 160 -36.28 -8.42 7.10
CA PRO A 160 -37.19 -8.84 6.03
C PRO A 160 -38.23 -7.73 5.82
N LYS A 161 -38.32 -7.21 4.60
CA LYS A 161 -39.52 -6.48 4.19
C LYS A 161 -40.58 -7.53 3.91
N GLU A 162 -41.26 -8.01 4.93
CA GLU A 162 -42.58 -8.61 4.71
C GLU A 162 -43.45 -7.53 4.07
N ARG A 163 -43.74 -7.71 2.78
CA ARG A 163 -44.83 -7.02 2.08
C ARG A 163 -45.87 -8.09 1.77
N PRO A 164 -47.15 -7.89 2.14
CA PRO A 164 -48.15 -8.96 2.09
C PRO A 164 -48.46 -9.58 0.73
N ASP A 165 -47.98 -9.07 -0.41
CA ASP A 165 -48.43 -9.55 -1.74
C ASP A 165 -47.37 -9.44 -2.85
N LYS A 166 -46.26 -10.21 -2.78
CA LYS A 166 -45.44 -10.45 -3.99
C LYS A 166 -44.93 -11.89 -4.10
N PRO A 167 -45.01 -12.51 -5.30
CA PRO A 167 -44.49 -13.85 -5.54
C PRO A 167 -42.97 -13.88 -5.39
N GLU A 168 -42.48 -14.98 -4.82
CA GLU A 168 -41.07 -15.29 -4.64
C GLU A 168 -40.37 -15.45 -5.99
N ALA A 169 -39.50 -14.49 -6.34
CA ALA A 169 -38.28 -14.67 -7.13
C ALA A 169 -37.70 -13.28 -7.39
N ASN A 170 -36.90 -12.76 -6.45
CA ASN A 170 -35.89 -11.78 -6.85
C ASN A 170 -34.61 -12.57 -7.14
N PRO A 171 -33.99 -12.42 -8.34
CA PRO A 171 -32.64 -12.92 -8.54
C PRO A 171 -31.73 -12.37 -7.45
N GLU A 172 -30.74 -13.15 -7.04
CA GLU A 172 -29.81 -12.70 -6.00
C GLU A 172 -29.26 -11.32 -6.37
N PRO A 173 -29.36 -10.33 -5.47
CA PRO A 173 -28.91 -8.99 -5.77
C PRO A 173 -27.41 -9.01 -6.03
N ALA A 174 -26.94 -8.26 -7.04
CA ALA A 174 -25.54 -8.21 -7.47
C ALA A 174 -24.57 -7.56 -6.44
N SER A 175 -25.08 -7.19 -5.27
CA SER A 175 -24.27 -6.68 -4.16
C SER A 175 -24.83 -7.15 -2.82
N THR A 176 -23.92 -7.42 -1.88
CA THR A 176 -24.23 -7.87 -0.53
C THR A 176 -23.37 -7.15 0.50
N TYR A 177 -23.88 -7.00 1.71
CA TYR A 177 -23.07 -6.48 2.82
C TYR A 177 -22.27 -7.63 3.43
N LYS A 178 -20.95 -7.46 3.53
CA LYS A 178 -20.07 -8.30 4.33
C LYS A 178 -19.57 -7.52 5.54
N ASN A 179 -19.30 -8.22 6.62
CA ASN A 179 -18.78 -7.59 7.81
C ASN A 179 -17.24 -7.67 7.80
N ALA A 180 -16.59 -6.51 7.92
CA ALA A 180 -15.15 -6.40 8.10
C ALA A 180 -14.89 -6.13 9.58
N MET A 181 -14.19 -7.05 10.26
CA MET A 181 -13.91 -7.00 11.70
C MET A 181 -12.47 -6.62 11.96
N VAL A 182 -12.24 -5.94 13.08
CA VAL A 182 -10.92 -5.76 13.68
C VAL A 182 -11.01 -6.09 15.17
N GLY A 183 -9.94 -6.65 15.72
CA GLY A 183 -9.85 -6.97 17.14
C GLY A 183 -8.50 -6.56 17.70
N SER A 184 -8.49 -6.22 18.99
CA SER A 184 -7.27 -6.06 19.79
C SER A 184 -7.37 -6.90 21.05
N ILE A 185 -6.22 -7.41 21.49
CA ILE A 185 -6.06 -8.11 22.76
C ILE A 185 -5.09 -7.29 23.61
N SER A 186 -5.41 -7.07 24.87
CA SER A 186 -4.58 -6.33 25.83
C SER A 186 -4.42 -7.13 27.11
N PHE A 187 -3.19 -7.16 27.62
CA PHE A 187 -2.81 -7.89 28.84
C PHE A 187 -2.57 -6.90 29.99
N TYR A 188 -3.26 -7.10 31.11
CA TYR A 188 -3.12 -6.27 32.32
C TYR A 188 -2.59 -7.11 33.49
N GLY A 189 -1.64 -6.58 34.25
CA GLY A 189 -0.97 -7.26 35.36
C GLY A 189 -0.61 -6.35 36.54
N ILE A 190 0.03 -6.91 37.59
CA ILE A 190 0.46 -6.13 38.76
C ILE A 190 1.73 -5.35 38.39
N GLY A 191 1.60 -4.03 38.18
CA GLY A 191 2.74 -3.14 37.96
C GLY A 191 2.35 -1.80 37.34
N ASP A 192 1.35 -1.79 36.47
CA ASP A 192 0.83 -0.57 35.85
C ASP A 192 -0.66 -0.44 36.15
N ARG A 193 -0.97 0.41 37.15
CA ARG A 193 -2.29 0.86 37.59
C ARG A 193 -3.39 -0.20 37.48
N ASN A 194 -3.64 -0.89 38.59
CA ASN A 194 -4.84 -1.71 38.78
C ASN A 194 -6.06 -0.97 38.21
N ILE A 195 -6.64 -1.48 37.11
CA ILE A 195 -7.81 -0.89 36.45
C ILE A 195 -8.96 -0.73 37.44
N TRP A 196 -9.08 -1.64 38.41
CA TRP A 196 -10.02 -1.52 39.52
C TRP A 196 -9.70 -0.33 40.41
N SER A 197 -8.43 -0.07 40.71
CA SER A 197 -8.04 1.14 41.47
C SER A 197 -8.42 2.43 40.74
N TYR A 198 -8.30 2.50 39.41
CA TYR A 198 -8.75 3.66 38.64
C TYR A 198 -10.28 3.78 38.64
N LEU A 199 -10.99 2.67 38.42
CA LEU A 199 -12.45 2.60 38.42
C LEU A 199 -13.07 2.84 39.81
N ASP A 200 -12.36 2.51 40.88
CA ASP A 200 -12.79 2.72 42.28
C ASP A 200 -12.52 4.16 42.74
N GLN A 201 -11.53 4.84 42.15
CA GLN A 201 -11.17 6.22 42.50
C GLN A 201 -11.88 7.29 41.65
N ASN A 202 -12.58 6.89 40.57
CA ASN A 202 -13.31 7.82 39.72
C ASN A 202 -14.82 7.74 39.95
N ALA A 203 -15.38 8.79 40.56
CA ALA A 203 -16.82 8.89 40.89
C ALA A 203 -17.75 8.74 39.66
N ARG A 204 -17.24 9.02 38.46
CA ARG A 204 -17.94 8.82 37.18
C ARG A 204 -18.41 7.38 36.97
N TYR A 205 -17.78 6.40 37.60
CA TYR A 205 -18.08 4.98 37.43
C TYR A 205 -18.90 4.35 38.57
N ASN A 206 -19.35 5.14 39.55
CA ASN A 206 -20.05 4.63 40.73
C ASN A 206 -21.43 4.02 40.42
N GLU A 207 -22.05 4.41 39.31
CA GLU A 207 -23.37 3.93 38.90
C GLU A 207 -23.31 2.75 37.92
N TYR A 208 -22.11 2.29 37.54
CA TYR A 208 -21.92 1.19 36.61
C TYR A 208 -21.64 -0.12 37.35
N GLU A 209 -22.29 -1.19 36.91
CA GLU A 209 -21.99 -2.55 37.37
C GLU A 209 -20.64 -3.00 36.78
N LYS A 210 -19.70 -3.33 37.66
CA LYS A 210 -18.34 -3.73 37.31
C LYS A 210 -18.30 -5.23 37.05
N LEU A 211 -18.38 -5.63 35.78
CA LEU A 211 -18.39 -7.03 35.36
C LEU A 211 -17.14 -7.35 34.54
N VAL A 212 -16.53 -8.52 34.81
CA VAL A 212 -15.58 -9.18 33.90
C VAL A 212 -16.36 -10.32 33.27
N ASP A 213 -16.81 -10.13 32.03
CA ASP A 213 -17.54 -11.16 31.28
C ASP A 213 -16.58 -11.85 30.31
N PHE A 214 -16.40 -13.16 30.48
CA PHE A 214 -15.62 -13.99 29.56
C PHE A 214 -16.60 -14.61 28.56
N TYR A 215 -16.90 -13.87 27.49
CA TYR A 215 -17.74 -14.41 26.43
C TYR A 215 -16.92 -15.36 25.55
N HIS A 216 -17.08 -16.67 25.77
CA HIS A 216 -16.60 -17.70 24.86
C HIS A 216 -17.68 -18.02 23.83
N ARG A 217 -17.33 -17.95 22.54
CA ARG A 217 -18.07 -18.58 21.45
C ARG A 217 -17.14 -19.52 20.69
#